data_AF-A0A349VM67-F1
#
_entry.id   AF-A0A349VM67-F1
#
_cell.length_a   1.000
_cell.length_b   1.000
_cell.length_c   1.000
_cell.angle_alpha   90.00
_cell.angle_beta   90.00
_cell.angle_gamma   90.00
#
_symmetry.space_group_name_H-M   'P 1'
#
loop_
_entity.id
_entity.type
_entity.pdbx_description
1 polymer ?
#
loop_
_entity_poly.entity_id
_entity_poly.type
_entity_poly.pdbx_seq_one_letter_code
_entity_poly.pdbx_strand_id
1 'polypeptide(L)'
;MYSRILAAFAVIVTLFSGMALLAPVAIAQQSGEVPGQALGINSDADLWRFVRTGNAGSVSMKNELGAVMIQSEGDNWRAVRNGPLSTIGAFGLFIMLFLLTMFYMVRGKIRIEKGASGKTILRFGGIDRFAHWLMAGSFVVLGLTGLNLLYGRYLVLPIVGPEAFSAITTGGKYAHNYLAFAFMVGLGLSFLLWVRHNIPSKIDLQWLRMGGGILKKGVHPPAKKFNAG
;
A
#
# COMPACT_ATOMS: atom_id res chain seq x y z
N MET A 1 -8.09 0.96 -32.40
CA MET A 1 -7.96 1.68 -31.11
C MET A 1 -9.00 1.18 -30.11
N TYR A 2 -10.29 1.23 -30.47
CA TYR A 2 -11.40 0.75 -29.63
C TYR A 2 -11.30 -0.71 -29.20
N SER A 3 -10.89 -1.65 -30.08
CA SER A 3 -10.77 -3.07 -29.69
C SER A 3 -9.67 -3.34 -28.65
N ARG A 4 -8.58 -2.55 -28.65
CA ARG A 4 -7.51 -2.65 -27.65
C ARG A 4 -7.93 -2.10 -26.29
N ILE A 5 -8.70 -1.02 -26.29
CA ILE A 5 -9.27 -0.43 -25.07
C ILE A 5 -10.33 -1.37 -24.49
N LEU A 6 -11.21 -1.93 -25.32
CA LEU A 6 -12.21 -2.92 -24.91
C LEU A 6 -11.58 -4.21 -24.40
N ALA A 7 -10.51 -4.72 -25.03
CA ALA A 7 -9.80 -5.90 -24.55
C ALA A 7 -9.10 -5.65 -23.20
N ALA A 8 -8.46 -4.48 -23.03
CA ALA A 8 -7.83 -4.13 -21.74
C ALA A 8 -8.88 -3.91 -20.65
N PHE A 9 -9.99 -3.25 -20.97
CA PHE A 9 -11.12 -3.09 -20.05
C PHE A 9 -11.73 -4.44 -19.67
N ALA A 10 -11.92 -5.34 -20.64
CA ALA A 10 -12.41 -6.69 -20.40
C ALA A 10 -11.45 -7.49 -19.51
N VAL A 11 -10.14 -7.49 -19.78
CA VAL A 11 -9.14 -8.18 -18.93
C VAL A 11 -9.15 -7.64 -17.50
N ILE A 12 -9.24 -6.32 -17.34
CA ILE A 12 -9.28 -5.67 -16.02
C ILE A 12 -10.57 -6.02 -15.26
N VAL A 13 -11.73 -6.02 -15.96
CA VAL A 13 -13.01 -6.42 -15.37
C VAL A 13 -13.01 -7.90 -15.02
N THR A 14 -12.45 -8.77 -15.87
CA THR A 14 -12.41 -10.22 -15.65
C THR A 14 -11.48 -10.61 -14.49
N LEU A 15 -10.32 -9.95 -14.37
CA LEU A 15 -9.43 -10.09 -13.21
C LEU A 15 -10.11 -9.64 -11.90
N PHE A 16 -11.12 -8.78 -11.98
CA PHE A 16 -11.81 -8.22 -10.83
C PHE A 16 -13.12 -8.94 -10.46
N SER A 17 -13.84 -9.53 -11.42
CA SER A 17 -15.03 -10.36 -11.14
C SER A 17 -14.72 -11.53 -10.19
N GLY A 18 -13.48 -12.04 -10.20
CA GLY A 18 -13.01 -13.04 -9.24
C GLY A 18 -12.82 -12.52 -7.81
N MET A 19 -12.56 -11.22 -7.61
CA MET A 19 -12.39 -10.62 -6.27
C MET A 19 -13.73 -10.30 -5.59
N ALA A 20 -14.77 -9.93 -6.35
CA ALA A 20 -16.10 -9.66 -5.80
C ALA A 20 -16.80 -10.92 -5.24
N LEU A 21 -16.40 -12.11 -5.70
CA LEU A 21 -16.92 -13.40 -5.24
C LEU A 21 -16.25 -13.91 -3.95
N LEU A 22 -15.19 -13.24 -3.48
CA LEU A 22 -14.43 -13.62 -2.29
C LEU A 22 -14.72 -12.74 -1.07
N ALA A 23 -15.67 -11.81 -1.16
CA ALA A 23 -16.21 -11.18 0.04
C ALA A 23 -16.95 -12.29 0.82
N PRO A 24 -16.47 -12.72 2.00
CA PRO A 24 -17.29 -13.59 2.83
C PRO A 24 -18.58 -12.84 3.09
N VAL A 25 -19.71 -13.43 2.73
CA VAL A 25 -21.01 -12.95 3.18
C VAL A 25 -20.88 -12.86 4.70
N ALA A 26 -20.94 -11.66 5.25
CA ALA A 26 -20.98 -11.46 6.68
C ALA A 26 -22.32 -12.03 7.15
N ILE A 27 -22.33 -13.31 7.50
CA ILE A 27 -23.43 -13.92 8.22
C ILE A 27 -23.36 -13.29 9.60
N ALA A 28 -24.20 -12.28 9.82
CA ALA A 28 -24.49 -11.81 11.16
C ALA A 28 -24.96 -13.04 11.96
N GLN A 29 -24.33 -13.29 13.11
CA GLN A 29 -24.77 -14.31 14.05
C GLN A 29 -26.13 -13.87 14.61
N GLN A 30 -27.19 -14.22 13.89
CA GLN A 30 -28.56 -13.94 14.24
C GLN A 30 -29.00 -15.11 15.14
N SER A 31 -29.27 -14.79 16.41
CA SER A 31 -29.41 -15.71 17.55
C SER A 31 -28.07 -16.13 18.16
N GLY A 32 -27.70 -15.47 19.27
CA GLY A 32 -26.67 -15.95 20.19
C GLY A 32 -27.15 -17.17 20.99
N GLU A 33 -27.81 -18.13 20.36
CA GLU A 33 -28.22 -19.36 21.04
C GLU A 33 -27.03 -20.31 21.06
N VAL A 34 -26.49 -20.52 22.26
CA VAL A 34 -25.43 -21.49 22.52
C VAL A 34 -26.00 -22.90 22.28
N PRO A 35 -25.42 -23.70 21.36
CA PRO A 35 -25.87 -25.07 21.13
C PRO A 35 -25.66 -25.93 22.38
N GLY A 36 -26.69 -26.67 22.75
CA GLY A 36 -26.72 -27.51 23.94
C GLY A 36 -27.35 -26.76 25.10
N GLN A 37 -28.41 -27.34 25.69
CA GLN A 37 -29.06 -26.88 26.91
C GLN A 37 -28.13 -26.99 28.14
N ALA A 38 -26.93 -26.44 28.04
CA ALA A 38 -25.99 -26.36 29.13
C ALA A 38 -26.60 -25.44 30.18
N LEU A 39 -27.05 -26.03 31.28
CA LEU A 39 -27.36 -25.30 32.51
C LEU A 39 -26.08 -24.56 32.89
N GLY A 40 -26.06 -23.25 32.59
CA GLY A 40 -24.89 -22.41 32.78
C GLY A 40 -24.47 -22.46 34.24
N ILE A 41 -23.26 -22.97 34.48
CA ILE A 41 -22.48 -22.55 35.66
C ILE A 41 -22.45 -21.03 35.58
N ASN A 42 -22.89 -20.33 36.63
CA ASN A 42 -23.05 -18.87 36.69
C ASN A 42 -22.09 -18.15 35.73
N SER A 43 -22.60 -17.71 34.58
CA SER A 43 -21.82 -16.93 33.64
C SER A 43 -21.57 -15.59 34.32
N ASP A 44 -20.38 -15.41 34.90
CA ASP A 44 -19.97 -14.14 35.48
C ASP A 44 -19.74 -13.14 34.33
N ALA A 45 -20.84 -12.49 33.94
CA ALA A 45 -20.86 -11.51 32.87
C ALA A 45 -19.93 -10.34 33.17
N ASP A 46 -19.68 -10.05 34.46
CA ASP A 46 -18.80 -8.98 34.89
C ASP A 46 -17.34 -9.39 34.74
N LEU A 47 -16.98 -10.63 35.10
CA LEU A 47 -15.67 -11.21 34.81
C LEU A 47 -15.40 -11.19 33.29
N TRP A 48 -16.31 -11.68 32.47
CA TRP A 48 -16.10 -11.69 31.01
C TRP A 48 -16.00 -10.29 30.41
N ARG A 49 -16.74 -9.31 30.94
CA ARG A 49 -16.61 -7.91 30.53
C ARG A 49 -15.25 -7.34 30.91
N PHE A 50 -14.78 -7.61 32.13
CA PHE A 50 -13.45 -7.21 32.62
C PHE A 50 -12.33 -7.82 31.77
N VAL A 51 -12.43 -9.11 31.44
CA VAL A 51 -11.44 -9.81 30.61
C VAL A 51 -11.44 -9.28 29.17
N ARG A 52 -12.63 -9.05 28.58
CA ARG A 52 -12.77 -8.53 27.22
C ARG A 52 -12.25 -7.11 27.06
N THR A 53 -12.21 -6.28 28.10
CA THR A 53 -11.61 -4.95 27.99
C THR A 53 -10.08 -4.96 28.08
N GLY A 54 -9.45 -6.14 28.17
CA GLY A 54 -7.99 -6.25 28.25
C GLY A 54 -7.42 -5.84 29.59
N ASN A 55 -8.24 -5.85 30.66
CA ASN A 55 -7.77 -5.51 31.99
C ASN A 55 -6.76 -6.56 32.50
N ALA A 56 -5.71 -6.09 33.16
CA ALA A 56 -4.70 -6.94 33.76
C ALA A 56 -5.19 -7.56 35.07
N GLY A 57 -4.93 -8.86 35.23
CA GLY A 57 -5.05 -9.59 36.48
C GLY A 57 -3.74 -9.61 37.27
N SER A 58 -3.74 -10.34 38.39
CA SER A 58 -2.53 -10.61 39.15
C SER A 58 -1.90 -11.91 38.66
N VAL A 59 -0.61 -11.89 38.36
CA VAL A 59 0.17 -13.07 37.99
C VAL A 59 1.49 -13.09 38.74
N SER A 60 1.99 -14.29 39.06
CA SER A 60 3.28 -14.48 39.72
C SER A 60 4.48 -14.16 38.80
N MET A 61 4.27 -14.15 37.49
CA MET A 61 5.29 -13.83 36.49
C MET A 61 5.40 -12.32 36.27
N LYS A 62 6.62 -11.78 36.27
CA LYS A 62 6.90 -10.37 35.95
C LYS A 62 6.86 -10.11 34.44
N ASN A 63 5.71 -10.30 33.82
CA ASN A 63 5.50 -9.99 32.41
C ASN A 63 4.21 -9.18 32.24
N GLU A 64 4.32 -7.98 31.66
CA GLU A 64 3.20 -7.08 31.40
C GLU A 64 2.08 -7.74 30.57
N LEU A 65 2.44 -8.61 29.62
CA LEU A 65 1.45 -9.32 28.79
C LEU A 65 0.91 -10.59 29.46
N GLY A 66 1.59 -11.12 30.47
CA GLY A 66 1.18 -12.34 31.17
C GLY A 66 -0.06 -12.13 32.05
N ALA A 67 -0.29 -10.89 32.45
CA ALA A 67 -1.43 -10.49 33.28
C ALA A 67 -2.73 -10.30 32.48
N VAL A 68 -2.67 -10.21 31.16
CA VAL A 68 -3.82 -9.89 30.30
C VAL A 68 -4.25 -11.14 29.52
N MET A 69 -5.46 -11.63 29.77
CA MET A 69 -5.98 -12.83 29.11
C MET A 69 -6.38 -12.60 27.65
N ILE A 70 -6.92 -11.42 27.30
CA ILE A 70 -7.30 -11.06 25.92
C ILE A 70 -6.64 -9.73 25.55
N GLN A 71 -5.84 -9.74 24.48
CA GLN A 71 -5.22 -8.54 23.91
C GLN A 71 -6.21 -7.80 22.99
N SER A 72 -7.21 -7.15 23.59
CA SER A 72 -8.32 -6.53 22.86
C SER A 72 -7.87 -5.44 21.89
N GLU A 73 -6.87 -4.64 22.26
CA GLU A 73 -6.28 -3.63 21.36
C GLU A 73 -5.56 -4.26 20.16
N GLY A 74 -4.85 -5.37 20.39
CA GLY A 74 -4.23 -6.14 19.32
C GLY A 74 -5.27 -6.75 18.36
N ASP A 75 -6.40 -7.21 18.90
CA ASP A 75 -7.50 -7.73 18.09
C ASP A 75 -8.21 -6.63 17.30
N ASN A 76 -8.44 -5.46 17.90
CA ASN A 76 -8.95 -4.27 17.21
C ASN A 76 -8.04 -3.89 16.03
N TRP A 77 -6.72 -3.82 16.25
CA TRP A 77 -5.77 -3.55 15.18
C TRP A 77 -5.79 -4.64 14.09
N ARG A 78 -5.83 -5.91 14.47
CA ARG A 78 -5.93 -7.04 13.53
C ARG A 78 -7.20 -6.93 12.68
N ALA A 79 -8.33 -6.59 13.28
CA ALA A 79 -9.60 -6.40 12.59
C ALA A 79 -9.55 -5.23 11.60
N VAL A 80 -8.99 -4.09 12.01
CA VAL A 80 -8.79 -2.92 11.12
C VAL A 80 -7.84 -3.25 9.98
N ARG A 81 -6.70 -3.88 10.28
CA ARG A 81 -5.67 -4.25 9.30
C ARG A 81 -6.21 -5.22 8.25
N ASN A 82 -6.85 -6.30 8.69
CA ASN A 82 -7.29 -7.38 7.80
C ASN A 82 -8.63 -7.07 7.12
N GLY A 83 -9.43 -6.16 7.66
CA GLY A 83 -10.70 -5.72 7.07
C GLY A 83 -10.54 -4.41 6.28
N PRO A 84 -10.92 -3.25 6.85
CA PRO A 84 -10.95 -1.97 6.15
C PRO A 84 -9.66 -1.60 5.44
N LEU A 85 -8.50 -1.71 6.12
CA LEU A 85 -7.22 -1.27 5.56
C LEU A 85 -6.81 -2.11 4.33
N SER A 86 -6.88 -3.44 4.47
CA SER A 86 -6.60 -4.38 3.37
C SER A 86 -7.55 -4.15 2.19
N THR A 87 -8.84 -3.98 2.46
CA THR A 87 -9.85 -3.81 1.41
C THR A 87 -9.66 -2.49 0.66
N ILE A 88 -9.59 -1.37 1.38
CA ILE A 88 -9.38 -0.04 0.79
C ILE A 88 -8.03 0.01 0.06
N GLY A 89 -6.98 -0.59 0.63
CA GLY A 89 -5.66 -0.68 0.02
C GLY A 89 -5.69 -1.41 -1.33
N ALA A 90 -6.38 -2.55 -1.40
CA ALA A 90 -6.53 -3.32 -2.63
C ALA A 90 -7.28 -2.53 -3.71
N PHE A 91 -8.43 -1.94 -3.36
CA PHE A 91 -9.20 -1.09 -4.27
C PHE A 91 -8.40 0.13 -4.73
N GLY A 92 -7.71 0.82 -3.80
CA GLY A 92 -6.89 1.98 -4.11
C GLY A 92 -5.76 1.66 -5.08
N LEU A 93 -5.02 0.57 -4.84
CA LEU A 93 -3.97 0.12 -5.75
C LEU A 93 -4.53 -0.21 -7.13
N PHE A 94 -5.65 -0.94 -7.19
CA PHE A 94 -6.30 -1.28 -8.45
C PHE A 94 -6.77 -0.04 -9.22
N ILE A 95 -7.49 0.87 -8.56
CA ILE A 95 -7.99 2.12 -9.17
C ILE A 95 -6.82 2.92 -9.74
N MET A 96 -5.71 3.05 -8.99
CA MET A 96 -4.54 3.78 -9.47
C MET A 96 -3.90 3.11 -10.69
N LEU A 97 -3.71 1.78 -10.66
CA LEU A 97 -3.18 1.05 -11.82
C LEU A 97 -4.11 1.15 -13.04
N PHE A 98 -5.43 1.09 -12.82
CA PHE A 98 -6.44 1.27 -13.85
C PHE A 98 -6.37 2.65 -14.47
N LEU A 99 -6.37 3.70 -13.65
CA LEU A 99 -6.30 5.09 -14.11
C LEU A 99 -5.02 5.35 -14.91
N LEU A 100 -3.86 4.88 -14.43
CA LEU A 100 -2.59 5.04 -15.13
C LEU A 100 -2.57 4.28 -16.46
N THR A 101 -3.11 3.06 -16.50
CA THR A 101 -3.17 2.24 -17.72
C THR A 101 -4.12 2.85 -18.75
N MET A 102 -5.31 3.28 -18.33
CA MET A 102 -6.29 3.96 -19.19
C MET A 102 -5.74 5.28 -19.71
N PHE A 103 -5.13 6.07 -18.83
CA PHE A 103 -4.47 7.31 -19.22
C PHE A 103 -3.39 7.05 -20.28
N TYR A 104 -2.51 6.06 -20.06
CA TYR A 104 -1.46 5.70 -21.01
C TYR A 104 -2.04 5.25 -22.37
N MET A 105 -3.13 4.48 -22.38
CA MET A 105 -3.75 4.02 -23.63
C MET A 105 -4.41 5.15 -24.42
N VAL A 106 -5.09 6.08 -23.74
CA VAL A 106 -5.76 7.23 -24.37
C VAL A 106 -4.72 8.25 -24.84
N ARG A 107 -3.76 8.61 -23.98
CA ARG A 107 -2.82 9.70 -24.25
C ARG A 107 -1.60 9.26 -25.05
N GLY A 108 -1.18 8.00 -24.89
CA GLY A 108 0.04 7.45 -25.46
C GLY A 108 1.32 8.02 -24.84
N LYS A 109 2.47 7.68 -25.45
CA LYS A 109 3.79 8.18 -25.03
C LYS A 109 3.94 9.67 -25.35
N ILE A 110 4.37 10.45 -24.37
CA ILE A 110 4.79 11.85 -24.58
C ILE A 110 6.23 11.82 -25.11
N ARG A 111 6.43 12.25 -26.36
CA ARG A 111 7.73 12.30 -27.03
C ARG A 111 8.22 13.73 -27.14
N ILE A 112 9.54 13.89 -27.29
CA ILE A 112 10.15 15.18 -27.61
C ILE A 112 9.81 15.51 -29.07
N GLU A 113 9.06 16.58 -29.31
CA GLU A 113 8.48 16.88 -30.65
C GLU A 113 9.54 17.06 -31.73
N LYS A 114 10.64 17.73 -31.40
CA LYS A 114 11.77 18.00 -32.32
C LYS A 114 12.94 17.03 -32.16
N GLY A 115 12.76 15.93 -31.40
CA GLY A 115 13.84 14.99 -31.10
C GLY A 115 14.85 15.52 -30.07
N ALA A 116 15.80 14.66 -29.69
CA ALA A 116 16.84 15.02 -28.72
C ALA A 116 17.90 15.93 -29.35
N SER A 117 18.34 16.95 -28.61
CA SER A 117 19.31 17.95 -29.10
C SER A 117 20.75 17.45 -29.23
N GLY A 118 21.05 16.22 -28.76
CA GLY A 118 22.40 15.66 -28.68
C GLY A 118 23.31 16.29 -27.62
N LYS A 119 22.87 17.37 -26.96
CA LYS A 119 23.62 18.07 -25.90
C LYS A 119 23.06 17.70 -24.53
N THR A 120 23.92 17.23 -23.64
CA THR A 120 23.56 16.88 -22.26
C THR A 120 23.97 17.98 -21.29
N ILE A 121 23.20 18.15 -20.22
CA ILE A 121 23.55 19.00 -19.07
C ILE A 121 23.48 18.17 -17.79
N LEU A 122 24.32 18.51 -16.80
CA LEU A 122 24.25 17.86 -15.50
C LEU A 122 23.03 18.35 -14.73
N ARG A 123 21.99 17.51 -14.65
CA ARG A 123 20.76 17.83 -13.90
C ARG A 123 20.83 17.40 -12.43
N PHE A 124 21.46 16.25 -12.16
CA PHE A 124 21.55 15.63 -10.84
C PHE A 124 22.98 15.15 -10.59
N GLY A 125 23.55 15.55 -9.44
CA GLY A 125 24.91 15.19 -9.05
C GLY A 125 25.06 13.72 -8.63
N GLY A 126 26.24 13.37 -8.12
CA GLY A 126 26.48 12.04 -7.56
C GLY A 126 25.60 11.75 -6.35
N ILE A 127 25.52 12.69 -5.40
CA ILE A 127 24.75 12.54 -4.17
C ILE A 127 23.23 12.48 -4.42
N ASP A 128 22.71 13.27 -5.37
CA ASP A 128 21.30 13.20 -5.79
C ASP A 128 20.94 11.80 -6.29
N ARG A 129 21.82 11.21 -7.13
CA ARG A 129 21.61 9.88 -7.72
C ARG A 129 21.75 8.79 -6.67
N PHE A 130 22.69 8.90 -5.74
CA PHE A 130 22.83 7.98 -4.61
C PHE A 130 21.57 7.98 -3.74
N ALA A 131 21.08 9.16 -3.33
CA ALA A 131 19.85 9.29 -2.55
C ALA A 131 18.65 8.66 -3.26
N HIS A 132 18.52 8.93 -4.57
CA HIS A 132 17.47 8.36 -5.40
C HIS A 132 17.53 6.83 -5.44
N TRP A 133 18.69 6.24 -5.74
CA TRP A 133 18.83 4.79 -5.88
C TRP A 133 18.71 4.05 -4.54
N LEU A 134 19.20 4.65 -3.45
CA LEU A 134 18.99 4.13 -2.10
C LEU A 134 17.50 4.04 -1.78
N MET A 135 16.75 5.12 -2.06
CA MET A 135 15.30 5.18 -1.83
C MET A 135 14.54 4.27 -2.81
N ALA A 136 14.85 4.29 -4.11
CA ALA A 136 14.13 3.52 -5.12
C ALA A 136 14.33 2.01 -4.93
N GLY A 137 15.57 1.57 -4.69
CA GLY A 137 15.86 0.15 -4.47
C GLY A 137 15.18 -0.39 -3.22
N SER A 138 15.30 0.33 -2.09
CA SER A 138 14.62 -0.04 -0.85
C SER A 138 13.10 0.03 -0.98
N PHE A 139 12.55 1.04 -1.66
CA PHE A 139 11.11 1.16 -1.91
C PHE A 139 10.53 -0.03 -2.66
N VAL A 140 11.21 -0.51 -3.71
CA VAL A 140 10.74 -1.68 -4.47
C VAL A 140 10.67 -2.91 -3.56
N VAL A 141 11.72 -3.15 -2.76
CA VAL A 141 11.73 -4.28 -1.83
C VAL A 141 10.63 -4.13 -0.77
N LEU A 142 10.50 -2.95 -0.15
CA LEU A 142 9.47 -2.65 0.84
C LEU A 142 8.06 -2.81 0.27
N GLY A 143 7.81 -2.31 -0.94
CA GLY A 143 6.53 -2.42 -1.62
C GLY A 143 6.15 -3.86 -1.88
N LEU A 144 7.06 -4.66 -2.48
CA LEU A 144 6.80 -6.07 -2.77
C LEU A 144 6.59 -6.90 -1.51
N THR A 145 7.46 -6.72 -0.51
CA THR A 145 7.36 -7.46 0.76
C THR A 145 6.14 -7.03 1.58
N GLY A 146 5.78 -5.75 1.58
CA GLY A 146 4.57 -5.23 2.22
C GLY A 146 3.29 -5.78 1.57
N LEU A 147 3.24 -5.84 0.24
CA LEU A 147 2.14 -6.48 -0.49
C LEU A 147 2.05 -7.97 -0.16
N ASN A 148 3.17 -8.68 -0.08
CA ASN A 148 3.18 -10.09 0.33
C ASN A 148 2.69 -10.28 1.78
N LEU A 149 3.05 -9.39 2.71
CA LEU A 149 2.60 -9.46 4.11
C LEU A 149 1.10 -9.15 4.29
N LEU A 150 0.50 -8.37 3.40
CA LEU A 150 -0.93 -8.06 3.43
C LEU A 150 -1.76 -9.09 2.66
N TYR A 151 -1.36 -9.43 1.44
CA TYR A 151 -2.17 -10.20 0.49
C TYR A 151 -1.58 -11.55 0.09
N GLY A 152 -0.32 -11.83 0.46
CA GLY A 152 0.42 -13.00 -0.01
C GLY A 152 -0.23 -14.33 0.37
N ARG A 153 -0.95 -14.39 1.51
CA ARG A 153 -1.70 -15.59 1.89
C ARG A 153 -2.83 -15.93 0.89
N TYR A 154 -3.42 -14.92 0.25
CA TYR A 154 -4.53 -15.10 -0.68
C TYR A 154 -4.05 -15.25 -2.12
N LEU A 155 -2.92 -14.60 -2.47
CA LEU A 155 -2.44 -14.51 -3.85
C LEU A 155 -1.24 -15.41 -4.13
N VAL A 156 -0.27 -15.48 -3.21
CA VAL A 156 1.01 -16.16 -3.44
C VAL A 156 0.96 -17.59 -2.92
N LEU A 157 0.47 -17.80 -1.70
CA LEU A 157 0.39 -19.11 -1.05
C LEU A 157 -0.31 -20.17 -1.92
N PRO A 158 -1.47 -19.90 -2.56
CA PRO A 158 -2.13 -20.91 -3.40
C PRO A 158 -1.33 -21.29 -4.66
N ILE A 159 -0.40 -20.44 -5.10
CA ILE A 159 0.39 -20.63 -6.32
C ILE A 159 1.67 -21.43 -6.01
N VAL A 160 2.36 -21.10 -4.92
CA VAL A 160 3.70 -21.64 -4.62
C VAL A 160 3.72 -22.71 -3.53
N GLY A 161 2.62 -22.88 -2.79
CA GLY A 161 2.51 -23.82 -1.68
C GLY A 161 3.06 -23.28 -0.33
N PRO A 162 2.73 -23.95 0.79
CA PRO A 162 3.05 -23.48 2.15
C PRO A 162 4.54 -23.29 2.44
N GLU A 163 5.38 -24.22 2.00
CA GLU A 163 6.80 -24.25 2.30
C GLU A 163 7.52 -23.07 1.61
N ALA A 164 7.28 -22.90 0.31
CA ALA A 164 7.84 -21.80 -0.45
C ALA A 164 7.30 -20.44 0.02
N PHE A 165 6.00 -20.36 0.32
CA PHE A 165 5.40 -19.15 0.86
C PHE A 165 5.99 -18.76 2.21
N SER A 166 6.22 -19.73 3.09
CA SER A 166 6.87 -19.51 4.40
C SER A 166 8.28 -18.95 4.23
N ALA A 167 9.09 -19.53 3.34
CA ALA A 167 10.45 -19.08 3.05
C ALA A 167 10.46 -17.65 2.50
N ILE A 168 9.64 -17.37 1.47
CA ILE A 168 9.52 -16.04 0.85
C ILE A 168 9.06 -14.99 1.86
N THR A 169 8.04 -15.32 2.65
CA THR A 169 7.45 -14.38 3.62
C THR A 169 8.41 -14.11 4.78
N THR A 170 9.13 -15.13 5.24
CA THR A 170 10.14 -14.98 6.30
C THR A 170 11.31 -14.11 5.82
N GLY A 171 11.91 -14.45 4.67
CA GLY A 171 12.98 -13.63 4.07
C GLY A 171 12.51 -12.21 3.75
N GLY A 172 11.30 -12.08 3.21
CA GLY A 172 10.66 -10.79 2.93
C GLY A 172 10.44 -9.95 4.17
N LYS A 173 10.03 -10.54 5.31
CA LYS A 173 9.86 -9.83 6.58
C LYS A 173 11.18 -9.24 7.07
N TYR A 174 12.28 -10.02 7.04
CA TYR A 174 13.59 -9.51 7.41
C TYR A 174 14.03 -8.38 6.47
N ALA A 175 13.91 -8.60 5.16
CA ALA A 175 14.23 -7.58 4.17
C ALA A 175 13.42 -6.29 4.39
N HIS A 176 12.12 -6.41 4.63
CA HIS A 176 11.23 -5.27 4.90
C HIS A 176 11.69 -4.47 6.12
N ASN A 177 11.94 -5.16 7.24
CA ASN A 177 12.30 -4.49 8.49
C ASN A 177 13.65 -3.77 8.40
N TYR A 178 14.66 -4.37 7.77
CA TYR A 178 15.99 -3.78 7.72
C TYR A 178 16.13 -2.73 6.60
N LEU A 179 15.53 -2.96 5.42
CA LEU A 179 15.61 -1.99 4.31
C LEU A 179 14.71 -0.76 4.53
N ALA A 180 13.76 -0.82 5.47
CA ALA A 180 13.02 0.36 5.91
C ALA A 180 13.96 1.47 6.41
N PHE A 181 15.03 1.11 7.14
CA PHE A 181 16.02 2.08 7.59
C PHE A 181 16.80 2.70 6.43
N ALA A 182 17.20 1.89 5.44
CA ALA A 182 17.84 2.40 4.23
C ALA A 182 16.91 3.37 3.46
N PHE A 183 15.62 3.05 3.36
CA PHE A 183 14.62 3.93 2.76
C PHE A 183 14.49 5.25 3.52
N MET A 184 14.38 5.22 4.86
CA MET A 184 14.28 6.42 5.69
C MET A 184 15.51 7.34 5.53
N VAL A 185 16.72 6.76 5.47
CA VAL A 185 17.95 7.52 5.20
C VAL A 185 17.91 8.14 3.79
N GLY A 186 17.52 7.37 2.77
CA GLY A 186 17.39 7.86 1.40
C GLY A 186 16.36 8.99 1.26
N LEU A 187 15.23 8.86 1.94
CA LEU A 187 14.17 9.87 2.00
C LEU A 187 14.66 11.14 2.71
N GLY A 188 15.30 11.01 3.87
CA GLY A 188 15.86 12.14 4.62
C GLY A 188 16.90 12.90 3.81
N LEU A 189 17.82 12.19 3.15
CA LEU A 189 18.82 12.80 2.26
C LEU A 189 18.16 13.50 1.07
N SER A 190 17.20 12.85 0.40
CA SER A 190 16.46 13.45 -0.73
C SER A 190 15.71 14.70 -0.32
N PHE A 191 15.09 14.70 0.87
CA PHE A 191 14.40 15.86 1.43
C PHE A 191 15.37 17.04 1.60
N LEU A 192 16.50 16.84 2.27
CA LEU A 192 17.50 17.90 2.49
C LEU A 192 18.04 18.47 1.17
N LEU A 193 18.26 17.61 0.16
CA LEU A 193 18.76 18.03 -1.15
C LEU A 193 17.72 18.81 -1.97
N TRP A 194 16.44 18.44 -1.89
CA TRP A 194 15.43 18.88 -2.86
C TRP A 194 14.31 19.73 -2.29
N VAL A 195 14.09 19.81 -0.97
CA VAL A 195 12.95 20.55 -0.38
C VAL A 195 12.89 22.00 -0.86
N ARG A 196 14.04 22.69 -0.90
CA ARG A 196 14.12 24.09 -1.36
C ARG A 196 13.66 24.29 -2.81
N HIS A 197 13.72 23.24 -3.62
CA HIS A 197 13.33 23.26 -5.03
C HIS A 197 11.86 22.86 -5.27
N ASN A 198 11.16 22.43 -4.21
CA ASN A 198 9.77 21.95 -4.26
C ASN A 198 8.81 22.89 -3.50
N ILE A 199 9.26 24.10 -3.13
CA ILE A 199 8.38 25.10 -2.52
C ILE A 199 7.44 25.67 -3.59
N PRO A 200 6.10 25.58 -3.41
CA PRO A 200 5.14 26.04 -4.39
C PRO A 200 5.30 27.52 -4.73
N SER A 201 5.08 27.85 -6.01
CA SER A 201 5.24 29.20 -6.55
C SER A 201 4.11 29.55 -7.52
N LYS A 202 4.03 30.83 -7.93
CA LYS A 202 3.04 31.27 -8.94
C LYS A 202 3.20 30.55 -10.29
N ILE A 203 4.40 30.05 -10.60
CA ILE A 203 4.68 29.26 -11.81
C ILE A 203 3.92 27.92 -11.75
N ASP A 204 3.85 27.30 -10.58
CA ASP A 204 3.17 26.01 -10.39
C ASP A 204 1.67 26.14 -10.60
N LEU A 205 1.08 27.28 -10.20
CA LEU A 205 -0.32 27.57 -10.50
C LEU A 205 -0.56 27.72 -12.02
N GLN A 206 0.36 28.34 -12.76
CA GLN A 206 0.29 28.39 -14.22
C GLN A 206 0.43 27.00 -14.83
N TRP A 207 1.34 26.19 -14.31
CA TRP A 207 1.55 24.81 -14.73
C TRP A 207 0.28 23.96 -14.58
N LEU A 208 -0.38 24.07 -13.42
CA LEU A 208 -1.64 23.37 -13.12
C LEU A 208 -2.79 23.85 -14.02
N ARG A 209 -2.91 25.16 -14.26
CA ARG A 209 -3.93 25.72 -15.18
C ARG A 209 -3.76 25.19 -16.61
N MET A 210 -2.54 24.88 -17.02
CA MET A 210 -2.24 24.27 -18.32
C MET A 210 -2.35 22.74 -18.32
N GLY A 211 -2.86 22.13 -17.24
CA GLY A 211 -2.98 20.68 -17.11
C GLY A 211 -1.63 19.97 -17.21
N GLY A 212 -0.56 20.65 -16.78
CA GLY A 212 0.80 20.13 -16.76
C GLY A 212 1.47 19.90 -18.10
N GLY A 213 0.87 20.35 -19.21
CA GLY A 213 1.33 20.00 -20.56
C GLY A 213 1.11 18.52 -20.89
N ILE A 214 0.36 17.82 -20.04
CA ILE A 214 0.08 16.39 -20.16
C ILE A 214 -1.16 16.19 -21.04
N LEU A 215 -2.15 17.09 -20.95
CA LEU A 215 -3.45 16.94 -21.60
C LEU A 215 -3.46 17.28 -23.10
N LYS A 216 -2.60 18.20 -23.55
CA LYS A 216 -2.52 18.65 -24.96
C LYS A 216 -1.09 18.54 -25.49
N LYS A 217 -0.93 18.16 -26.76
CA LYS A 217 0.38 18.18 -27.46
C LYS A 217 0.80 19.63 -27.74
N GLY A 218 2.10 19.89 -27.85
CA GLY A 218 2.65 21.24 -28.10
C GLY A 218 2.61 22.20 -26.91
N VAL A 219 2.03 21.82 -25.77
CA VAL A 219 1.95 22.67 -24.59
C VAL A 219 3.15 22.38 -23.68
N HIS A 220 3.98 23.40 -23.50
CA HIS A 220 5.16 23.35 -22.63
C HIS A 220 5.02 24.37 -21.49
N PRO A 221 4.37 23.99 -20.38
CA PRO A 221 4.27 24.88 -19.23
C PRO A 221 5.66 25.21 -18.66
N PRO A 222 5.84 26.43 -18.14
CA PRO A 222 7.07 26.81 -17.47
C PRO A 222 7.25 25.95 -16.21
N ALA A 223 8.48 25.49 -15.98
CA ALA A 223 8.88 24.77 -14.78
C ALA A 223 10.32 25.13 -14.42
N LYS A 224 10.65 25.06 -13.13
CA LYS A 224 12.03 25.22 -12.65
C LYS A 224 12.74 23.85 -12.66
N LYS A 225 13.50 23.54 -11.60
CA LYS A 225 14.16 22.23 -11.44
C LYS A 225 13.13 21.08 -11.36
N PHE A 226 12.01 21.31 -10.69
CA PHE A 226 10.85 20.42 -10.63
C PHE A 226 9.60 21.20 -11.08
N ASN A 227 8.58 20.47 -11.53
CA ASN A 227 7.27 21.04 -11.86
C ASN A 227 6.30 20.80 -10.69
N ALA A 228 5.02 21.16 -10.84
CA ALA A 228 4.04 21.11 -9.77
C ALA A 228 3.54 19.70 -9.40
N GLY A 229 3.74 18.71 -10.27
CA GLY A 229 3.27 17.33 -10.10
C GLY A 229 4.37 16.33 -9.76
#